data_AF-A0A8I1JNF7-F1
#
_entry.id   AF-A0A8I1JNF7-F1
#
_cell.length_a   1.000
_cell.length_b   1.000
_cell.length_c   1.000
_cell.angle_alpha   90.00
_cell.angle_beta   90.00
_cell.angle_gamma   90.00
#
_symmetry.space_group_name_H-M   'P 1'
#
loop_
_entity.id
_entity.type
_entity.pdbx_description
1 polymer ?
#
loop_
_entity_poly.entity_id
_entity_poly.type
_entity_poly.pdbx_seq_one_letter_code
_entity_poly.pdbx_strand_id
1 'polypeptide(L)'
;MSMELMVKAMKTKVGNPLRKLVLIKLADNASDQGECWPSYQHIADQCEIARSTVKTHIRELEKAGLVRREFRRIGELNQSNLFHLNLCGGAVAAPVGGAAEILGGAGENPGGGAAAAPRTSHLSEPVKEPKPTCTSVADGFEQFWKLYPKKKSRKDALKAWNKINPDAELQVVMITALAQHCVSRDWTKDAGQYIPMASTWLNGERWHDVLQPGGAAAQGRAFNNLPQHTDDMYQESHDGRSNF
;
A
#
# COMPACT_ATOMS: atom_id res chain seq x y z
N MET A 1 -13.66 -23.17 -17.27
CA MET A 1 -12.66 -22.95 -18.33
C MET A 1 -13.40 -22.96 -19.64
N SER A 2 -13.63 -21.78 -20.23
CA SER A 2 -14.37 -21.65 -21.48
C SER A 2 -13.42 -21.53 -22.66
N MET A 3 -13.44 -22.53 -23.53
CA MET A 3 -12.58 -22.56 -24.72
C MET A 3 -12.95 -21.44 -25.70
N GLU A 4 -14.22 -21.04 -25.76
CA GLU A 4 -14.70 -19.99 -26.67
C GLU A 4 -14.15 -18.61 -26.31
N LEU A 5 -14.18 -18.25 -25.02
CA LEU A 5 -13.66 -16.97 -24.54
C LEU A 5 -12.14 -16.87 -24.73
N MET A 6 -11.43 -17.99 -24.58
CA MET A 6 -9.99 -18.06 -24.85
C MET A 6 -9.67 -17.74 -26.31
N VAL A 7 -10.41 -18.32 -27.25
CA VAL A 7 -10.25 -18.04 -28.68
C VAL A 7 -10.59 -16.58 -29.00
N LYS A 8 -11.63 -16.02 -28.39
CA LYS A 8 -12.00 -14.60 -28.52
C LYS A 8 -10.92 -13.68 -27.96
N ALA A 9 -10.34 -14.00 -26.80
CA ALA A 9 -9.25 -13.26 -26.19
C ALA A 9 -8.00 -13.23 -27.08
N MET A 10 -7.65 -14.36 -27.70
CA MET A 10 -6.52 -14.47 -28.64
C MET A 10 -6.69 -13.53 -29.85
N LYS A 11 -7.88 -13.51 -30.45
CA LYS A 11 -8.23 -12.67 -31.61
C LYS A 11 -8.28 -11.18 -31.27
N THR A 12 -8.54 -10.82 -30.02
CA THR A 12 -8.68 -9.42 -29.59
C THR A 12 -7.34 -8.67 -29.64
N LYS A 13 -7.33 -7.46 -30.20
CA LYS A 13 -6.12 -6.61 -30.23
C LYS A 13 -6.09 -5.70 -29.01
N VAL A 14 -5.19 -6.01 -28.09
CA VAL A 14 -5.07 -5.36 -26.78
C VAL A 14 -3.95 -4.31 -26.74
N GLY A 15 -3.09 -4.28 -27.77
CA GLY A 15 -2.00 -3.31 -27.94
C GLY A 15 -0.72 -3.58 -27.14
N ASN A 16 -0.77 -4.45 -26.12
CA ASN A 16 0.38 -4.85 -25.32
C ASN A 16 0.39 -6.39 -25.13
N PRO A 17 1.54 -7.07 -25.35
CA PRO A 17 1.62 -8.53 -25.30
C PRO A 17 1.38 -9.09 -23.89
N LEU A 18 1.92 -8.47 -22.84
CA LEU A 18 1.70 -8.89 -21.45
C LEU A 18 0.23 -8.66 -21.03
N ARG A 19 -0.37 -7.55 -21.45
CA ARG A 19 -1.80 -7.28 -21.22
C ARG A 19 -2.68 -8.31 -21.93
N LYS A 20 -2.31 -8.71 -23.15
CA LYS A 20 -2.99 -9.80 -23.88
C LYS A 20 -2.85 -11.13 -23.14
N LEU A 21 -1.67 -11.45 -22.62
CA LEU A 21 -1.44 -12.67 -21.83
C LEU A 21 -2.32 -12.69 -20.57
N VAL A 22 -2.41 -11.57 -19.85
CA VAL A 22 -3.32 -11.44 -18.69
C VAL A 22 -4.78 -11.66 -19.09
N LEU A 23 -5.24 -11.10 -20.22
CA LEU A 23 -6.60 -11.31 -20.71
C LEU A 23 -6.88 -12.78 -21.05
N ILE A 24 -5.94 -13.42 -21.74
CA ILE A 24 -5.97 -14.84 -22.07
C ILE A 24 -6.04 -15.69 -20.79
N LYS A 25 -5.24 -15.36 -19.76
CA LYS A 25 -5.27 -16.10 -18.49
C LYS A 25 -6.59 -15.91 -17.73
N LEU A 26 -7.23 -14.75 -17.84
CA LEU A 26 -8.57 -14.57 -17.28
C LEU A 26 -9.59 -15.44 -18.04
N ALA A 27 -9.50 -15.52 -19.38
CA ALA A 27 -10.38 -16.34 -20.21
C ALA A 27 -10.23 -17.85 -19.94
N ASP A 28 -9.00 -18.31 -19.74
CA ASP A 28 -8.69 -19.69 -19.32
C ASP A 28 -9.41 -20.07 -18.00
N ASN A 29 -9.44 -19.15 -17.04
CA ASN A 29 -10.13 -19.37 -15.76
C ASN A 29 -11.63 -19.07 -15.80
N ALA A 30 -12.16 -18.54 -16.91
CA ALA A 30 -13.56 -18.13 -16.99
C ALA A 30 -14.52 -19.31 -17.11
N SER A 31 -15.71 -19.14 -16.53
CA SER A 31 -16.90 -19.93 -16.85
C SER A 31 -17.39 -19.58 -18.25
N ASP A 32 -18.32 -20.37 -18.80
CA ASP A 32 -18.92 -20.08 -20.10
C ASP A 32 -19.75 -18.78 -20.11
N GLN A 33 -20.13 -18.29 -18.93
CA GLN A 33 -20.77 -16.98 -18.75
C GLN A 33 -19.77 -15.81 -18.72
N GLY A 34 -18.46 -16.09 -18.79
CA GLY A 34 -17.42 -15.07 -18.75
C GLY A 34 -16.99 -14.64 -17.36
N GLU A 35 -17.37 -15.38 -16.32
CA GLU A 35 -17.05 -15.03 -14.94
C GLU A 35 -15.80 -15.78 -14.46
N CYS A 36 -14.86 -15.08 -13.81
CA CYS A 36 -13.69 -15.70 -13.19
C CYS A 36 -13.29 -14.99 -11.89
N TRP A 37 -12.67 -15.72 -10.95
CA TRP A 37 -12.26 -15.18 -9.65
C TRP A 37 -10.81 -15.48 -9.21
N PRO A 38 -9.83 -15.44 -10.12
CA PRO A 38 -8.43 -15.62 -9.72
C PRO A 38 -7.96 -14.47 -8.83
N SER A 39 -7.10 -14.78 -7.86
CA SER A 39 -6.41 -13.75 -7.10
C SER A 39 -5.39 -13.04 -8.00
N TYR A 40 -5.07 -11.77 -7.70
CA TYR A 40 -4.02 -11.05 -8.44
C TYR A 40 -2.65 -11.75 -8.37
N GLN A 41 -2.38 -12.50 -7.30
CA GLN A 41 -1.13 -13.24 -7.16
C GLN A 41 -1.12 -14.45 -8.08
N HIS A 42 -2.22 -15.21 -8.16
CA HIS A 42 -2.33 -16.34 -9.07
C HIS A 42 -2.12 -15.92 -10.54
N ILE A 43 -2.71 -14.80 -10.97
CA ILE A 43 -2.46 -14.26 -12.31
C ILE A 43 -0.99 -13.87 -12.50
N ALA A 44 -0.39 -13.23 -11.49
CA ALA A 44 1.01 -12.81 -11.53
C ALA A 44 1.96 -13.98 -11.75
N ASP A 45 1.76 -15.05 -10.97
CA ASP A 45 2.60 -16.25 -11.00
C ASP A 45 2.48 -16.95 -12.37
N GLN A 46 1.28 -17.03 -12.93
CA GLN A 46 1.02 -17.68 -14.21
C GLN A 46 1.45 -16.86 -15.42
N CYS A 47 1.50 -15.53 -15.27
CA CYS A 47 1.93 -14.62 -16.33
C CYS A 47 3.40 -14.20 -16.19
N GLU A 48 4.11 -14.70 -15.16
CA GLU A 48 5.50 -14.36 -14.82
C GLU A 48 5.75 -12.85 -14.73
N ILE A 49 4.80 -12.11 -14.17
CA ILE A 49 4.89 -10.65 -14.02
C ILE A 49 4.59 -10.23 -12.58
N ALA A 50 5.12 -9.07 -12.18
CA ALA A 50 4.85 -8.54 -10.86
C ALA A 50 3.34 -8.29 -10.63
N ARG A 51 2.85 -8.59 -9.43
CA ARG A 51 1.45 -8.36 -9.01
C ARG A 51 0.97 -6.93 -9.25
N SER A 52 1.86 -5.94 -9.14
CA SER A 52 1.57 -4.54 -9.46
C SER A 52 1.29 -4.33 -10.95
N THR A 53 2.04 -5.00 -11.82
CA THR A 53 1.87 -4.96 -13.28
C THR A 53 0.56 -5.59 -13.70
N VAL A 54 0.17 -6.71 -13.08
CA VAL A 54 -1.15 -7.32 -13.27
C VAL A 54 -2.27 -6.32 -12.97
N LYS A 55 -2.20 -5.62 -11.83
CA LYS A 55 -3.20 -4.60 -11.46
C LYS A 55 -3.29 -3.49 -12.49
N THR A 56 -2.15 -3.03 -13.00
CA THR A 56 -2.11 -2.01 -14.07
C THR A 56 -2.74 -2.53 -15.35
N HIS A 57 -2.39 -3.74 -15.79
CA HIS A 57 -2.96 -4.34 -16.99
C HIS A 57 -4.47 -4.56 -16.88
N ILE A 58 -4.97 -4.98 -15.72
CA ILE A 58 -6.42 -5.13 -15.50
C ILE A 58 -7.15 -3.79 -15.55
N ARG A 59 -6.59 -2.71 -14.98
CA ARG A 59 -7.19 -1.36 -15.13
C ARG A 59 -7.25 -0.91 -16.59
N GLU A 60 -6.23 -1.24 -17.37
CA GLU A 60 -6.19 -0.91 -18.80
C GLU A 60 -7.19 -1.75 -19.61
N LEU A 61 -7.41 -3.00 -19.21
CA LEU A 61 -8.46 -3.86 -19.79
C LEU A 61 -9.87 -3.38 -19.39
N GLU A 62 -10.04 -2.87 -18.17
CA GLU A 62 -11.26 -2.20 -17.72
C GLU A 62 -11.53 -0.93 -18.55
N LYS A 63 -10.50 -0.10 -18.76
CA LYS A 63 -10.58 1.09 -19.59
C LYS A 63 -10.94 0.77 -21.06
N ALA A 64 -10.45 -0.37 -21.56
CA ALA A 64 -10.79 -0.85 -22.89
C ALA A 64 -12.17 -1.53 -22.97
N GLY A 65 -12.90 -1.67 -21.86
CA GLY A 65 -14.22 -2.30 -21.79
C GLY A 65 -14.21 -3.83 -21.94
N LEU A 66 -13.02 -4.47 -21.95
CA LEU A 66 -12.88 -5.91 -22.18
C LEU A 66 -13.12 -6.72 -20.90
N VAL A 67 -12.90 -6.12 -19.74
CA VAL A 67 -13.05 -6.76 -18.43
C VAL A 67 -13.79 -5.82 -17.50
N ARG A 68 -14.78 -6.34 -16.77
CA ARG A 68 -15.42 -5.64 -15.66
C ARG A 68 -15.06 -6.32 -14.36
N ARG A 69 -14.61 -5.56 -13.35
CA ARG A 69 -14.31 -6.08 -12.01
C ARG A 69 -15.44 -5.74 -11.04
N GLU A 70 -15.71 -6.70 -10.17
CA GLU A 70 -16.64 -6.58 -9.06
C GLU A 70 -15.94 -6.95 -7.75
N PHE A 71 -15.99 -6.02 -6.80
CA PHE A 71 -15.37 -6.19 -5.49
C PHE A 71 -16.32 -6.96 -4.58
N ARG A 72 -15.98 -8.21 -4.28
CA ARG A 72 -16.71 -9.00 -3.29
C ARG A 72 -16.15 -8.69 -1.90
N ARG A 73 -17.02 -8.24 -1.01
CA ARG A 73 -16.75 -8.16 0.44
C ARG A 73 -17.78 -9.03 1.12
N ILE A 74 -17.32 -10.04 1.86
CA ILE A 74 -18.18 -10.88 2.71
C ILE A 74 -17.77 -10.55 4.15
N GLY A 75 -18.59 -9.77 4.85
CA GLY A 75 -18.28 -9.30 6.20
C GLY A 75 -16.96 -8.51 6.27
N GLU A 76 -16.10 -8.86 7.21
CA GLU A 76 -14.78 -8.22 7.43
C GLU A 76 -13.63 -8.82 6.59
N LEU A 77 -13.84 -9.97 5.92
CA LEU A 77 -12.77 -10.60 5.14
C LEU A 77 -12.78 -10.14 3.68
N ASN A 78 -11.59 -9.76 3.19
CA ASN A 78 -11.36 -9.46 1.78
C ASN A 78 -11.49 -10.74 0.95
N GLN A 79 -12.53 -10.82 0.12
CA GLN A 79 -12.66 -11.90 -0.86
C GLN A 79 -11.92 -11.57 -2.16
N SER A 80 -11.63 -12.59 -2.95
CA SER A 80 -11.07 -12.42 -4.29
C SER A 80 -12.08 -11.72 -5.19
N ASN A 81 -11.59 -10.74 -5.96
CA ASN A 81 -12.42 -10.01 -6.93
C ASN A 81 -13.05 -10.97 -7.94
N LEU A 82 -14.27 -10.67 -8.34
CA LEU A 82 -14.93 -11.32 -9.48
C LEU A 82 -14.65 -10.48 -10.72
N PHE A 83 -14.26 -11.12 -11.81
CA PHE A 83 -14.05 -10.49 -13.11
C PHE A 83 -15.04 -11.08 -14.10
N HIS A 84 -15.64 -10.20 -14.89
CA HIS A 84 -16.56 -10.49 -15.97
C HIS A 84 -15.89 -10.14 -17.29
N LEU A 85 -15.81 -11.09 -18.22
CA LEU A 85 -15.17 -10.93 -19.52
C LEU A 85 -16.20 -10.55 -20.58
N ASN A 86 -16.09 -9.33 -21.08
CA ASN A 86 -16.96 -8.81 -22.12
C ASN A 86 -16.29 -8.98 -23.49
N LEU A 87 -16.07 -10.23 -23.89
CA LEU A 87 -15.43 -10.58 -25.17
C LEU A 87 -16.46 -10.81 -26.28
N CYS A 88 -17.67 -10.28 -26.14
CA CYS A 88 -18.70 -10.37 -27.17
C CYS A 88 -18.20 -9.65 -28.42
N GLY A 89 -17.97 -10.43 -29.48
CA GLY A 89 -17.38 -9.93 -30.71
C GLY A 89 -18.32 -8.96 -31.41
N GLY A 90 -17.84 -7.75 -31.66
CA GLY A 90 -18.49 -6.77 -32.54
C GLY A 90 -19.29 -5.69 -31.79
N ALA A 91 -18.83 -4.46 -31.98
CA ALA A 91 -19.50 -3.18 -31.76
C ALA A 91 -20.94 -3.21 -31.18
N VAL A 92 -21.11 -2.59 -30.01
CA VAL A 92 -22.32 -1.80 -29.69
C VAL A 92 -21.88 -0.45 -29.11
N ALA A 93 -22.38 0.60 -29.77
CA ALA A 93 -22.12 2.03 -29.68
C ALA A 93 -22.41 2.66 -28.28
N ALA A 94 -21.92 3.86 -27.93
CA ALA A 94 -22.19 5.17 -28.57
C ALA A 94 -21.36 6.32 -27.90
N PRO A 95 -21.56 7.63 -28.23
CA PRO A 95 -21.50 8.33 -29.52
C PRO A 95 -20.60 9.62 -29.51
N VAL A 96 -20.29 10.12 -30.71
CA VAL A 96 -20.01 11.55 -31.09
C VAL A 96 -18.88 12.33 -30.39
N GLY A 97 -17.87 12.74 -31.18
CA GLY A 97 -17.13 13.99 -30.90
C GLY A 97 -15.71 14.11 -31.45
N GLY A 98 -15.56 14.34 -32.76
CA GLY A 98 -14.55 15.27 -33.30
C GLY A 98 -13.08 14.83 -33.46
N ALA A 99 -12.77 14.38 -34.68
CA ALA A 99 -11.59 14.73 -35.50
C ALA A 99 -10.22 15.02 -34.84
N ALA A 100 -9.23 14.14 -35.09
CA ALA A 100 -8.00 14.49 -35.83
C ALA A 100 -7.15 13.22 -36.03
N GLU A 101 -7.00 12.79 -37.28
CA GLU A 101 -5.92 11.92 -37.73
C GLU A 101 -4.58 12.65 -37.59
N ILE A 102 -3.52 11.95 -37.17
CA ILE A 102 -2.23 11.87 -37.90
C ILE A 102 -1.59 10.49 -37.67
N LEU A 103 -1.33 9.80 -38.78
CA LEU A 103 -0.48 8.62 -38.94
C LEU A 103 1.02 9.02 -38.99
N GLY A 104 1.90 8.13 -38.52
CA GLY A 104 3.35 8.14 -38.79
C GLY A 104 4.09 7.49 -37.62
N GLY A 105 4.65 6.28 -37.71
CA GLY A 105 5.73 5.86 -38.62
C GLY A 105 7.05 5.95 -37.83
N ALA A 106 7.54 4.86 -37.26
CA ALA A 106 8.59 3.98 -37.83
C ALA A 106 10.04 4.47 -37.54
N GLY A 107 10.90 3.51 -37.17
CA GLY A 107 12.34 3.69 -36.89
C GLY A 107 12.62 3.81 -35.38
N GLU A 108 13.63 3.21 -34.77
CA GLU A 108 14.77 2.43 -35.24
C GLU A 108 15.57 2.07 -33.97
N ASN A 109 15.93 0.80 -33.79
CA ASN A 109 16.91 0.40 -32.77
C ASN A 109 18.26 0.22 -33.47
N PRO A 110 19.35 0.84 -32.99
CA PRO A 110 20.69 0.37 -33.26
C PRO A 110 21.17 -0.52 -32.11
N GLY A 111 21.67 -1.70 -32.47
CA GLY A 111 22.36 -2.61 -31.57
C GLY A 111 23.87 -2.34 -31.45
N GLY A 112 24.52 -3.22 -30.66
CA GLY A 112 25.98 -3.33 -30.51
C GLY A 112 26.48 -2.61 -29.25
N GLY A 113 27.29 -3.19 -28.37
CA GLY A 113 28.06 -4.42 -28.41
C GLY A 113 29.34 -4.19 -27.60
N ALA A 114 29.63 -5.12 -26.68
CA ALA A 114 30.94 -5.46 -26.11
C ALA A 114 31.75 -4.46 -25.25
N ALA A 115 32.15 -5.01 -24.09
CA ALA A 115 33.46 -4.88 -23.44
C ALA A 115 33.89 -3.53 -22.85
N ALA A 116 33.99 -3.50 -21.52
CA ALA A 116 35.26 -3.38 -20.77
C ALA A 116 35.02 -2.77 -19.39
N ALA A 117 35.28 -3.56 -18.34
CA ALA A 117 35.61 -3.00 -17.03
C ALA A 117 36.97 -2.27 -17.13
N PRO A 118 37.19 -1.24 -16.33
CA PRO A 118 38.10 -1.49 -15.22
C PRO A 118 37.63 -0.92 -13.90
N ARG A 119 38.09 -1.62 -12.86
CA ARG A 119 38.05 -1.27 -11.46
C ARG A 119 38.78 0.05 -11.23
N THR A 120 38.15 0.99 -10.53
CA THR A 120 38.85 1.82 -9.55
C THR A 120 37.97 1.93 -8.30
N SER A 121 38.40 1.28 -7.23
CA SER A 121 38.05 1.69 -5.87
C SER A 121 38.59 3.11 -5.67
N HIS A 122 37.90 3.96 -4.91
CA HIS A 122 38.48 4.76 -3.83
C HIS A 122 37.36 5.58 -3.15
N LEU A 123 37.12 5.26 -1.87
CA LEU A 123 36.43 6.13 -0.91
C LEU A 123 37.14 7.47 -0.82
N SER A 124 36.39 8.57 -0.78
CA SER A 124 36.61 9.75 0.09
C SER A 124 35.44 10.73 -0.07
N GLU A 125 34.60 10.85 0.97
CA GLU A 125 33.97 12.12 1.34
C GLU A 125 35.08 13.08 1.85
N PRO A 126 34.97 14.43 1.71
CA PRO A 126 34.08 15.21 2.59
C PRO A 126 33.41 16.48 2.00
N VAL A 127 32.17 16.68 2.44
CA VAL A 127 31.51 17.93 2.90
C VAL A 127 31.69 19.23 2.10
N LYS A 128 30.60 19.73 1.51
CA LYS A 128 30.18 21.14 1.61
C LYS A 128 28.68 21.33 1.35
N GLU A 129 27.96 21.87 2.32
CA GLU A 129 26.56 22.33 2.22
C GLU A 129 26.39 23.43 1.17
N PRO A 130 25.15 23.63 0.68
CA PRO A 130 24.49 24.90 1.00
C PRO A 130 23.00 24.76 1.41
N LYS A 131 22.61 25.51 2.45
CA LYS A 131 21.26 26.10 2.65
C LYS A 131 21.08 27.28 1.67
N PRO A 132 19.89 27.90 1.53
CA PRO A 132 18.50 27.42 1.61
C PRO A 132 17.67 27.94 0.41
N THR A 133 16.90 27.14 -0.35
CA THR A 133 15.87 27.71 -1.26
C THR A 133 14.82 26.73 -1.77
N CYS A 134 13.56 27.18 -1.70
CA CYS A 134 12.40 26.83 -2.54
C CYS A 134 11.73 25.45 -2.41
N THR A 135 10.89 25.37 -1.38
CA THR A 135 9.54 24.78 -1.32
C THR A 135 9.02 24.13 -2.62
N SER A 136 9.28 22.84 -2.79
CA SER A 136 8.43 21.98 -3.61
C SER A 136 7.82 20.89 -2.74
N VAL A 137 6.55 20.55 -2.99
CA VAL A 137 5.76 19.55 -2.23
C VAL A 137 6.45 18.17 -2.20
N ALA A 138 7.40 17.92 -3.10
CA ALA A 138 8.22 16.71 -3.13
C ALA A 138 9.27 16.66 -2.00
N ASP A 139 9.78 17.81 -1.56
CA ASP A 139 10.84 17.89 -0.54
C ASP A 139 10.31 17.61 0.87
N GLY A 140 9.03 17.91 1.13
CA GLY A 140 8.41 17.74 2.44
C GLY A 140 8.44 16.30 2.93
N PHE A 141 8.13 15.35 2.04
CA PHE A 141 8.18 13.92 2.38
C PHE A 141 9.62 13.46 2.62
N GLU A 142 10.58 13.93 1.82
CA GLU A 142 11.99 13.55 1.99
C GLU A 142 12.57 14.07 3.29
N GLN A 143 12.21 15.32 3.66
CA GLN A 143 12.59 15.92 4.93
C GLN A 143 11.99 15.15 6.11
N PHE A 144 10.69 14.82 6.05
CA PHE A 144 10.03 13.97 7.05
C PHE A 144 10.71 12.59 7.14
N TRP A 145 10.97 11.95 6.01
CA TRP A 145 11.59 10.62 5.95
C TRP A 145 13.02 10.62 6.48
N LYS A 146 13.78 11.69 6.27
CA LYS A 146 15.15 11.83 6.76
C LYS A 146 15.19 11.91 8.29
N LEU A 147 14.23 12.58 8.91
CA LEU A 147 14.12 12.78 10.36
C LEU A 147 13.52 11.58 11.11
N TYR A 148 12.79 10.70 10.44
CA TYR A 148 12.14 9.57 11.09
C TYR A 148 13.18 8.53 11.60
N PRO A 149 13.17 8.13 12.89
CA PRO A 149 14.17 7.21 13.44
C PRO A 149 14.12 5.81 12.82
N LYS A 150 12.91 5.34 12.46
CA LYS A 150 12.66 3.99 11.96
C LYS A 150 12.27 4.01 10.48
N LYS A 151 13.26 3.98 9.59
CA LYS A 151 13.10 4.08 8.13
C LYS A 151 12.71 2.76 7.47
N LYS A 152 11.61 2.13 7.91
CA LYS A 152 11.07 0.89 7.34
C LYS A 152 9.83 1.17 6.48
N SER A 153 9.67 0.41 5.40
CA SER A 153 8.51 0.49 4.48
C SER A 153 8.25 1.88 3.86
N ARG A 154 9.27 2.49 3.24
CA ARG A 154 9.16 3.80 2.54
C ARG A 154 7.99 3.88 1.56
N LYS A 155 7.71 2.79 0.82
CA LYS A 155 6.60 2.73 -0.15
C LYS A 155 5.23 2.91 0.51
N ASP A 156 5.02 2.33 1.68
CA ASP A 156 3.75 2.45 2.42
C ASP A 156 3.61 3.83 3.05
N ALA A 157 4.72 4.40 3.53
CA ALA A 157 4.75 5.78 4.04
C ALA A 157 4.46 6.79 2.93
N LEU A 158 5.03 6.61 1.74
CA LEU A 158 4.77 7.47 0.57
C LEU A 158 3.32 7.37 0.11
N LYS A 159 2.72 6.16 0.17
CA LYS A 159 1.30 5.98 -0.11
C LYS A 159 0.40 6.70 0.90
N ALA A 160 0.74 6.66 2.19
CA ALA A 160 0.02 7.39 3.23
C ALA A 160 0.17 8.91 3.05
N TRP A 161 1.38 9.38 2.74
CA TRP A 161 1.67 10.79 2.46
C TRP A 161 0.87 11.31 1.26
N ASN A 162 0.86 10.58 0.14
CA ASN A 162 0.09 10.95 -1.04
C ASN A 162 -1.43 10.93 -0.80
N LYS A 163 -1.91 10.14 0.16
CA LYS A 163 -3.33 10.08 0.53
C LYS A 163 -3.75 11.34 1.29
N ILE A 164 -2.89 11.83 2.18
CA ILE A 164 -3.13 13.04 2.97
C ILE A 164 -2.95 14.29 2.11
N ASN A 165 -2.03 14.22 1.13
CA ASN A 165 -1.63 15.34 0.27
C ASN A 165 -1.38 16.63 1.08
N PRO A 166 -0.40 16.60 2.01
CA PRO A 166 -0.25 17.69 2.97
C PRO A 166 0.21 18.98 2.30
N ASP A 167 -0.49 20.07 2.60
CA ASP A 167 -0.10 21.42 2.22
C ASP A 167 1.21 21.85 2.91
N ALA A 168 1.88 22.88 2.39
CA ALA A 168 3.13 23.40 2.95
C ALA A 168 3.03 23.72 4.45
N GLU A 169 1.90 24.27 4.92
CA GLU A 169 1.68 24.53 6.35
C GLU A 169 1.58 23.24 7.16
N LEU A 170 0.82 22.27 6.65
CA LEU A 170 0.63 20.98 7.31
C LEU A 170 1.94 20.17 7.37
N GLN A 171 2.79 20.28 6.34
CA GLN A 171 4.12 19.66 6.35
C GLN A 171 5.00 20.19 7.48
N VAL A 172 4.98 21.51 7.72
CA VAL A 172 5.71 22.13 8.84
C VAL A 172 5.18 21.63 10.19
N VAL A 173 3.85 21.52 10.33
CA VAL A 173 3.22 20.95 11.54
C VAL A 173 3.68 19.51 11.77
N MET A 174 3.65 18.67 10.72
CA MET A 174 4.09 17.28 10.81
C MET A 174 5.57 17.14 11.21
N ILE A 175 6.46 17.93 10.61
CA ILE A 175 7.89 17.91 10.92
C ILE A 175 8.14 18.38 12.37
N THR A 176 7.43 19.41 12.81
CA THR A 176 7.53 19.94 14.17
C THR A 176 7.04 18.92 15.20
N ALA A 177 5.87 18.31 14.95
CA ALA A 177 5.33 17.25 15.80
C ALA A 177 6.27 16.03 15.82
N LEU A 178 6.86 15.65 14.68
CA LEU A 178 7.83 14.55 14.62
C LEU A 178 9.04 14.82 15.53
N ALA A 179 9.58 16.03 15.52
CA ALA A 179 10.69 16.40 16.40
C ALA A 179 10.31 16.24 17.89
N GLN A 180 9.10 16.65 18.26
CA GLN A 180 8.57 16.47 19.62
C GLN A 180 8.36 15.00 20.00
N HIS A 181 7.83 14.18 19.07
CA HIS A 181 7.66 12.74 19.27
C HIS A 181 9.01 12.02 19.43
N CYS A 182 10.03 12.41 18.67
CA CYS A 182 11.37 11.83 18.77
C CYS A 182 12.04 12.05 20.13
N VAL A 183 11.76 13.17 20.80
CA VAL A 183 12.28 13.45 22.15
C VAL A 183 11.31 13.01 23.27
N SER A 184 10.11 12.53 22.91
CA SER A 184 9.13 12.05 23.87
C SER A 184 9.64 10.80 24.59
N ARG A 185 9.29 10.69 25.87
CA ARG A 185 9.57 9.52 26.71
C ARG A 185 9.07 8.23 26.05
N ASP A 186 7.93 8.27 25.37
CA ASP A 186 7.33 7.09 24.73
C ASP A 186 8.19 6.51 23.59
N TRP A 187 8.94 7.35 22.88
CA TRP A 187 9.82 6.91 21.78
C TRP A 187 11.26 6.69 22.25
N THR A 188 11.65 7.30 23.37
CA THR A 188 12.99 7.10 23.95
C THR A 188 13.03 5.86 24.86
N LYS A 189 11.88 5.46 25.43
CA LYS A 189 11.76 4.24 26.24
C LYS A 189 12.08 2.99 25.42
N ASP A 190 12.73 2.02 26.05
CA ASP A 190 13.09 0.72 25.46
C ASP A 190 13.90 0.86 24.15
N ALA A 191 14.80 1.84 24.07
CA ALA A 191 15.64 2.15 22.91
C ALA A 191 14.85 2.34 21.59
N GLY A 192 13.62 2.84 21.67
CA GLY A 192 12.79 3.06 20.49
C GLY A 192 12.09 1.82 19.95
N GLN A 193 11.96 0.77 20.76
CA GLN A 193 11.25 -0.46 20.38
C GLN A 193 9.79 -0.18 19.97
N TYR A 194 9.14 0.79 20.62
CA TYR A 194 7.74 1.16 20.39
C TYR A 194 7.54 2.30 19.38
N ILE A 195 8.57 2.68 18.62
CA ILE A 195 8.42 3.68 17.56
C ILE A 195 7.51 3.09 16.45
N PRO A 196 6.36 3.73 16.17
CA PRO A 196 5.44 3.28 15.12
C PRO A 196 6.13 3.36 13.75
N MET A 197 5.55 2.72 12.75
CA MET A 197 6.01 2.90 11.37
C MET A 197 5.56 4.27 10.88
N ALA A 198 6.35 4.90 10.00
CA ALA A 198 6.01 6.20 9.42
C ALA A 198 4.62 6.18 8.75
N SER A 199 4.24 5.10 8.07
CA SER A 199 2.90 4.93 7.50
C SER A 199 1.80 4.91 8.56
N THR A 200 2.00 4.21 9.68
CA THR A 200 1.05 4.17 10.80
C THR A 200 0.91 5.53 11.47
N TRP A 201 2.03 6.24 11.65
CA TRP A 201 2.03 7.59 12.22
C TRP A 201 1.28 8.59 11.33
N LEU A 202 1.50 8.52 10.00
CA LEU A 202 0.79 9.35 9.04
C LEU A 202 -0.70 9.02 8.96
N ASN A 203 -1.06 7.73 8.85
CA ASN A 203 -2.47 7.31 8.75
C ASN A 203 -3.29 7.59 10.01
N GLY A 204 -2.64 7.63 11.17
CA GLY A 204 -3.28 7.94 12.44
C GLY A 204 -3.31 9.43 12.77
N GLU A 205 -2.90 10.30 11.83
CA GLU A 205 -2.87 11.75 12.01
C GLU A 205 -2.18 12.22 13.31
N ARG A 206 -1.14 11.48 13.71
CA ARG A 206 -0.54 11.56 15.05
C ARG A 206 0.25 12.86 15.31
N TRP A 207 0.32 13.75 14.32
CA TRP A 207 0.76 15.13 14.53
C TRP A 207 -0.24 15.95 15.35
N HIS A 208 -1.48 15.48 15.51
CA HIS A 208 -2.47 16.03 16.43
C HIS A 208 -2.45 15.38 17.83
N ASP A 209 -1.69 14.29 18.03
CA ASP A 209 -1.59 13.65 19.36
C ASP A 209 -0.91 14.62 20.33
N VAL A 210 -1.63 15.03 21.37
CA VAL A 210 -1.07 15.81 22.47
C VAL A 210 -0.07 14.93 23.23
N LEU A 211 1.21 15.10 22.92
CA LEU A 211 2.28 14.56 23.73
C LEU A 211 2.20 15.22 25.10
N GLN A 212 1.87 14.44 26.14
CA GLN A 212 1.95 14.94 27.50
C GLN A 212 3.39 15.43 27.73
N PRO A 213 3.61 16.73 28.03
CA PRO A 213 4.94 17.18 28.40
C PRO A 213 5.36 16.38 29.63
N GLY A 214 6.54 15.77 29.58
CA GLY A 214 7.09 14.99 30.68
C GLY A 214 7.21 15.88 31.93
N GLY A 215 6.17 15.87 32.75
CA GLY A 215 5.99 16.85 33.81
C GLY A 215 4.81 16.52 34.72
N ALA A 216 4.66 15.25 35.08
CA ALA A 216 4.18 14.77 36.37
C ALA A 216 4.03 13.26 36.26
N ALA A 217 4.64 12.53 37.19
CA ALA A 217 4.31 11.14 37.40
C ALA A 217 2.81 11.04 37.72
N ALA A 218 1.99 10.75 36.71
CA ALA A 218 0.72 10.09 36.93
C ALA A 218 1.08 8.72 37.50
N GLN A 219 1.03 8.65 38.83
CA GLN A 219 1.13 7.47 39.63
C GLN A 219 0.45 6.33 38.90
N GLY A 220 1.12 5.17 38.89
CA GLY A 220 0.52 3.95 38.41
C GLY A 220 -0.93 3.89 38.88
N ARG A 221 -1.81 3.41 38.02
CA ARG A 221 -3.10 2.90 38.46
C ARG A 221 -2.81 1.75 39.42
N ALA A 222 -2.46 2.08 40.66
CA ALA A 222 -2.58 1.23 41.80
C ALA A 222 -4.07 0.89 41.81
N PHE A 223 -4.36 -0.39 41.71
CA PHE A 223 -5.67 -0.93 42.01
C PHE A 223 -5.96 -0.68 43.50
N ASN A 224 -6.18 0.58 43.89
CA ASN A 224 -6.45 1.01 45.25
C ASN A 224 -7.90 0.79 45.66
N ASN A 225 -8.61 -0.13 44.99
CA ASN A 225 -9.99 -0.46 45.31
C ASN A 225 -10.29 -1.96 45.09
N LEU A 226 -9.31 -2.82 45.37
CA LEU A 226 -9.64 -4.19 45.76
C LEU A 226 -9.92 -4.18 47.26
N PRO A 227 -11.09 -4.67 47.73
CA PRO A 227 -11.33 -4.85 49.15
C PRO A 227 -10.15 -5.63 49.75
N GLN A 228 -9.54 -5.09 50.81
CA GLN A 228 -8.56 -5.85 51.57
C GLN A 228 -9.26 -7.10 52.07
N HIS A 229 -8.80 -8.24 51.60
CA HIS A 229 -9.27 -9.54 52.06
C HIS A 229 -8.86 -9.65 53.54
N THR A 230 -9.80 -9.37 54.45
CA THR A 230 -9.62 -9.54 55.88
C THR A 230 -9.89 -11.00 56.24
N ASP A 231 -9.05 -11.58 57.09
CA ASP A 231 -9.11 -12.99 57.55
C ASP A 231 -10.50 -13.41 58.08
N ASP A 232 -11.33 -12.45 58.51
CA ASP A 232 -12.71 -12.68 58.95
C ASP A 232 -13.70 -13.09 57.84
N MET A 233 -13.37 -12.92 56.55
CA MET A 233 -14.30 -13.23 55.46
C MET A 233 -14.37 -14.73 55.12
N TYR A 234 -13.41 -15.52 55.62
CA TYR A 234 -13.45 -16.97 55.62
C TYR A 234 -13.59 -17.48 57.06
N GLN A 235 -14.70 -17.14 57.71
CA GLN A 235 -15.16 -17.98 58.82
C GLN A 235 -15.52 -19.34 58.24
N GLU A 236 -14.61 -20.30 58.40
CA GLU A 236 -14.89 -21.72 58.25
C GLU A 236 -16.07 -22.05 59.15
N SER A 237 -17.27 -22.13 58.56
CA SER A 237 -18.40 -22.77 59.20
C SER A 237 -18.04 -24.23 59.41
N HIS A 238 -17.66 -24.55 60.65
CA HIS A 238 -17.38 -25.88 61.19
C HIS A 238 -18.61 -26.81 61.20
N ASP A 239 -19.55 -26.65 60.27
CA ASP A 239 -20.68 -27.53 60.10
C ASP A 239 -20.59 -28.15 58.71
N GLY A 240 -20.05 -29.37 58.67
CA GLY A 240 -19.84 -30.18 57.47
C GLY A 240 -21.12 -30.51 56.73
N ARG A 241 -21.67 -29.54 56.01
CA ARG A 241 -22.70 -29.74 54.98
C ARG A 241 -22.27 -29.06 53.69
N SER A 242 -21.95 -29.90 52.72
CA SER A 242 -21.79 -29.55 51.32
C SER A 242 -23.10 -28.95 50.79
N ASN A 243 -23.05 -27.71 50.31
CA ASN A 243 -24.01 -27.21 49.34
C ASN A 243 -23.34 -27.25 47.97
N PHE A 244 -23.91 -28.10 47.11
CA PHE A 244 -23.48 -28.53 45.78
C PHE A 244 -22.48 -29.69 45.73
#